data_AF-A0A7A6VSZ8-F1
#
_entry.id   AF-A0A7A6VSZ8-F1
#
_cell.length_a   1.000
_cell.length_b   1.000
_cell.length_c   1.000
_cell.angle_alpha   90.00
_cell.angle_beta   90.00
_cell.angle_gamma   90.00
#
_symmetry.space_group_name_H-M   'P 1'
#
loop_
_entity.id
_entity.type
_entity.pdbx_description
1 polymer ?
#
loop_
_entity_poly.entity_id
_entity_poly.type
_entity_poly.pdbx_seq_one_letter_code
_entity_poly.pdbx_strand_id
1 'polypeptide(L)'
;AWTPGREDVLLSLAGEIEDEDSTLAERQEARAERFTGYSGKRASESAQALDEVERLAAMIPPGQPILVGHHSERRARRDAQRIENGMKRAVMLFERAEYWEERARSALLHAKYKERPDVRWRRIKKIEADLRKAEKTIAQSQKYLTMWRAESLDLNMAKLISSHDHISACFPLDTYPRPAEKSQYEGSRSLWSALDDDIITTEQAREIAIRCHERQIQH
;
A
#
# COMPACT_ATOMS: atom_id res chain seq x y z
N ALA A 1 0.30 -5.52 4.14
CA ALA A 1 -0.26 -6.72 3.49
C ALA A 1 -1.74 -6.80 3.83
N TRP A 2 -2.55 -7.49 3.03
CA TRP A 2 -3.96 -7.76 3.34
C TRP A 2 -4.06 -8.67 4.58
N THR A 3 -5.05 -8.43 5.43
CA THR A 3 -5.38 -9.23 6.61
C THR A 3 -6.90 -9.15 6.82
N PRO A 4 -7.54 -10.17 7.39
CA PRO A 4 -8.97 -10.14 7.67
C PRO A 4 -9.44 -8.90 8.44
N GLY A 5 -8.74 -8.53 9.52
CA GLY A 5 -9.07 -7.31 10.26
C GLY A 5 -8.91 -5.99 9.49
N ARG A 6 -8.14 -5.97 8.38
CA ARG A 6 -8.07 -4.81 7.48
C ARG A 6 -9.22 -4.80 6.49
N GLU A 7 -9.67 -5.98 6.05
CA GLU A 7 -10.88 -6.13 5.25
C GLU A 7 -12.11 -5.70 6.04
N ASP A 8 -12.24 -6.14 7.30
CA ASP A 8 -13.32 -5.71 8.22
C ASP A 8 -13.43 -4.17 8.28
N VAL A 9 -12.28 -3.50 8.46
CA VAL A 9 -12.20 -2.03 8.49
C VAL A 9 -12.61 -1.44 7.15
N LEU A 10 -12.13 -1.99 6.03
CA LEU A 10 -12.51 -1.51 4.70
C LEU A 10 -14.00 -1.67 4.43
N LEU A 11 -14.59 -2.81 4.76
CA LEU A 11 -16.04 -3.04 4.64
C LEU A 11 -16.84 -2.07 5.50
N SER A 12 -16.38 -1.77 6.73
CA SER A 12 -17.05 -0.76 7.57
C SER A 12 -17.03 0.66 6.99
N LEU A 13 -16.00 0.98 6.19
CA LEU A 13 -15.82 2.31 5.61
C LEU A 13 -16.48 2.44 4.22
N ALA A 14 -16.41 1.40 3.41
CA ALA A 14 -16.82 1.40 2.01
C ALA A 14 -18.14 0.66 1.76
N GLY A 15 -18.63 -0.15 2.71
CA GLY A 15 -19.82 -0.99 2.57
C GLY A 15 -19.54 -2.28 1.80
N GLU A 16 -19.00 -2.17 0.59
CA GLU A 16 -18.68 -3.30 -0.29
C GLU A 16 -17.26 -3.19 -0.87
N ILE A 17 -16.67 -4.34 -1.19
CA ILE A 17 -15.37 -4.44 -1.86
C ILE A 17 -15.59 -5.27 -3.12
N GLU A 18 -15.49 -4.62 -4.27
CA GLU A 18 -15.60 -5.26 -5.58
C GLU A 18 -14.24 -5.34 -6.26
N ASP A 19 -14.12 -6.25 -7.21
CA ASP A 19 -12.93 -6.30 -8.05
C ASP A 19 -12.93 -5.12 -9.03
N GLU A 20 -11.75 -4.65 -9.40
CA GLU A 20 -11.66 -3.54 -10.35
C GLU A 20 -11.93 -4.06 -11.77
N ASP A 21 -12.97 -3.55 -12.44
CA ASP A 21 -13.36 -3.97 -13.80
C ASP A 21 -12.27 -3.79 -14.87
N SER A 22 -11.25 -2.97 -14.59
CA SER A 22 -10.16 -2.70 -15.51
C SER A 22 -8.96 -3.60 -15.28
N THR A 23 -8.44 -4.16 -16.36
CA THR A 23 -7.22 -4.95 -16.35
C THR A 23 -5.99 -4.09 -16.03
N LEU A 24 -4.93 -4.74 -15.53
CA LEU A 24 -3.65 -4.05 -15.30
C LEU A 24 -3.15 -3.32 -16.57
N ALA A 25 -3.35 -3.92 -17.75
CA ALA A 25 -2.94 -3.36 -19.02
C ALA A 25 -3.69 -2.05 -19.31
N GLU A 26 -5.02 -2.07 -19.25
CA GLU A 26 -5.87 -0.87 -19.44
C GLU A 26 -5.50 0.24 -18.45
N ARG A 27 -5.24 -0.09 -17.18
CA ARG A 27 -4.81 0.90 -16.18
C ARG A 27 -3.46 1.52 -16.50
N GLN A 28 -2.50 0.73 -16.98
CA GLN A 28 -1.20 1.26 -17.37
C GLN A 28 -1.28 2.04 -18.68
N GLU A 29 -2.14 1.66 -19.63
CA GLU A 29 -2.38 2.39 -20.87
C GLU A 29 -3.02 3.75 -20.60
N ALA A 30 -4.12 3.80 -19.83
CA ALA A 30 -4.74 5.06 -19.41
C ALA A 30 -3.76 5.95 -18.63
N ARG A 31 -2.86 5.35 -17.84
CA ARG A 31 -1.77 6.08 -17.16
C ARG A 31 -0.75 6.64 -18.15
N ALA A 32 -0.33 5.84 -19.13
CA ALA A 32 0.61 6.25 -20.15
C ALA A 32 0.03 7.39 -20.99
N GLU A 33 -1.23 7.31 -21.40
CA GLU A 33 -1.93 8.34 -22.15
C GLU A 33 -1.93 9.69 -21.41
N ARG A 34 -2.29 9.70 -20.12
CA ARG A 34 -2.20 10.92 -19.30
C ARG A 34 -0.79 11.51 -19.26
N PHE A 35 0.22 10.66 -19.11
CA PHE A 35 1.62 11.10 -19.08
C PHE A 35 2.08 11.64 -20.43
N THR A 36 1.68 11.02 -21.54
CA THR A 36 1.90 11.54 -22.89
C THR A 36 1.24 12.91 -23.06
N GLY A 37 0.01 13.09 -22.56
CA GLY A 37 -0.66 14.39 -22.55
C GLY A 37 0.10 15.45 -21.75
N TYR A 38 0.66 15.09 -20.59
CA TYR A 38 1.51 16.00 -19.80
C TYR A 38 2.81 16.34 -20.52
N SER A 39 3.46 15.36 -21.15
CA SER A 39 4.67 15.56 -21.94
C SER A 39 4.40 16.53 -23.10
N GLY A 40 3.38 16.27 -23.92
CA GLY A 40 3.01 17.11 -25.06
C GLY A 40 2.68 18.55 -24.65
N LYS A 41 1.97 18.75 -23.52
CA LYS A 41 1.72 20.08 -22.97
C LYS A 41 3.02 20.82 -22.63
N ARG A 42 3.98 20.16 -21.99
CA ARG A 42 5.27 20.76 -21.61
C ARG A 42 6.16 21.03 -22.81
N ALA A 43 6.17 20.13 -23.80
CA ALA A 43 6.87 20.33 -25.06
C ALA A 43 6.32 21.55 -25.82
N SER A 44 5.00 21.71 -25.86
CA SER A 44 4.36 22.89 -26.47
C SER A 44 4.70 24.19 -25.73
N GLU A 45 4.65 24.19 -24.39
CA GLU A 45 5.06 25.35 -23.58
C GLU A 45 6.54 25.69 -23.77
N SER A 46 7.41 24.67 -23.93
CA SER A 46 8.83 24.86 -24.23
C SER A 46 9.03 25.51 -25.59
N ALA A 47 8.35 25.02 -26.63
CA ALA A 47 8.43 25.59 -27.98
C ALA A 47 7.98 27.06 -27.98
N GLN A 48 6.89 27.39 -27.30
CA GLN A 48 6.43 28.77 -27.16
C GLN A 48 7.45 29.68 -26.45
N ALA A 49 8.13 29.16 -25.42
CA ALA A 49 9.19 29.91 -24.74
C ALA A 49 10.40 30.15 -25.64
N LEU A 50 10.77 29.18 -26.49
CA LEU A 50 11.83 29.34 -27.49
C LEU A 50 11.44 30.36 -28.55
N ASP A 51 10.21 30.31 -29.07
CA ASP A 51 9.71 31.28 -30.05
C ASP A 51 9.73 32.71 -29.49
N GLU A 52 9.37 32.89 -28.21
CA GLU A 52 9.45 34.20 -27.54
C GLU A 52 10.90 34.68 -27.42
N VAL A 53 11.82 33.80 -27.02
CA VAL A 53 13.25 34.10 -26.94
C VAL A 53 13.81 34.48 -28.31
N GLU A 54 13.45 33.75 -29.36
CA GLU A 54 13.89 34.03 -30.73
C GLU A 54 13.39 35.40 -31.20
N ARG A 55 12.12 35.75 -30.94
CA ARG A 55 11.58 37.09 -31.26
C ARG A 55 12.31 38.19 -30.49
N LEU A 56 12.62 37.98 -29.21
CA LEU A 56 13.38 38.94 -28.40
C LEU A 56 14.81 39.10 -28.92
N ALA A 57 15.46 38.00 -29.27
CA ALA A 57 16.82 37.99 -29.80
C ALA A 57 16.92 38.63 -31.19
N ALA A 58 15.92 38.43 -32.06
CA ALA A 58 15.88 39.01 -33.41
C ALA A 58 15.84 40.55 -33.41
N MET A 59 15.37 41.17 -32.34
CA MET A 59 15.38 42.63 -32.17
C MET A 59 16.75 43.19 -31.76
N ILE A 60 17.71 42.32 -31.41
CA ILE A 60 19.06 42.69 -30.98
C ILE A 60 20.05 42.37 -32.10
N PRO A 61 20.80 43.35 -32.64
CA PRO A 61 21.85 43.08 -33.60
C PRO A 61 22.87 42.06 -33.07
N PRO A 62 23.18 40.99 -33.82
CA PRO A 62 24.08 39.94 -33.34
C PRO A 62 25.49 40.50 -33.08
N GLY A 63 26.06 40.14 -31.93
CA GLY A 63 27.42 40.54 -31.54
C GLY A 63 27.54 41.96 -30.97
N GLN A 64 26.45 42.71 -30.80
CA GLN A 64 26.50 44.03 -30.17
C GLN A 64 26.84 43.91 -28.66
N PRO A 65 27.96 44.47 -28.19
CA PRO A 65 28.28 44.45 -26.76
C PRO A 65 27.36 45.41 -25.98
N ILE A 66 27.11 45.10 -24.71
CA ILE A 66 26.42 46.03 -23.80
C ILE A 66 27.35 47.22 -23.55
N LEU A 67 26.92 48.40 -24.00
CA LEU A 67 27.66 49.65 -23.82
C LEU A 67 27.50 50.16 -22.38
N VAL A 68 28.49 49.89 -21.53
CA VAL A 68 28.50 50.31 -20.12
C VAL A 68 28.58 51.84 -20.01
N GLY A 69 27.70 52.45 -19.21
CA GLY A 69 27.60 53.90 -19.04
C GLY A 69 26.77 54.63 -20.10
N HIS A 70 26.26 53.93 -21.12
CA HIS A 70 25.42 54.51 -22.16
C HIS A 70 23.93 54.52 -21.73
N HIS A 71 23.14 55.47 -22.23
CA HIS A 71 21.71 55.59 -21.87
C HIS A 71 20.87 54.33 -22.22
N SER A 72 21.32 53.52 -23.19
CA SER A 72 20.68 52.27 -23.60
C SER A 72 21.07 51.04 -22.75
N GLU A 73 22.07 51.16 -21.87
CA GLU A 73 22.62 50.04 -21.08
C GLU A 73 21.53 49.28 -20.31
N ARG A 74 20.66 50.02 -19.61
CA ARG A 74 19.59 49.42 -18.80
C ARG A 74 18.62 48.58 -19.63
N ARG A 75 18.35 49.00 -20.88
CA ARG A 75 17.48 48.26 -21.80
C ARG A 75 18.20 46.99 -22.26
N ALA A 76 19.44 47.11 -22.74
CA ALA A 76 20.24 45.97 -23.19
C ALA A 76 20.41 44.89 -22.12
N ARG A 77 20.69 45.27 -20.85
CA ARG A 77 20.76 44.32 -19.73
C ARG A 77 19.43 43.63 -19.45
N ARG A 78 18.31 44.36 -19.53
CA ARG A 78 16.98 43.79 -19.32
C ARG A 78 16.61 42.80 -20.41
N ASP A 79 16.91 43.11 -21.66
CA ASP A 79 16.60 42.23 -22.78
C ASP A 79 17.46 40.96 -22.74
N ALA A 80 18.75 41.08 -22.42
CA ALA A 80 19.63 39.93 -22.16
C ALA A 80 19.09 39.05 -21.03
N GLN A 81 18.66 39.65 -19.91
CA GLN A 81 18.11 38.90 -18.78
C GLN A 81 16.80 38.17 -19.14
N ARG A 82 15.95 38.78 -19.98
CA ARG A 82 14.70 38.16 -20.46
C ARG A 82 14.99 36.97 -21.36
N ILE A 83 15.92 37.12 -22.30
CA ILE A 83 16.39 36.04 -23.18
C ILE A 83 16.95 34.89 -22.35
N GLU A 84 17.83 35.17 -21.38
CA GLU A 84 18.41 34.16 -20.50
C GLU A 84 17.34 33.41 -19.70
N ASN A 85 16.41 34.14 -19.07
CA ASN A 85 15.35 33.53 -18.27
C ASN A 85 14.36 32.72 -19.12
N GLY A 86 14.02 33.21 -20.32
CA GLY A 86 13.20 32.50 -21.29
C GLY A 86 13.87 31.19 -21.73
N MET A 87 15.17 31.23 -22.01
CA MET A 87 15.95 30.05 -22.39
C MET A 87 16.00 29.02 -21.25
N LYS A 88 16.29 29.46 -20.00
CA LYS A 88 16.26 28.57 -18.83
C LYS A 88 14.88 27.92 -18.65
N ARG A 89 13.81 28.68 -18.84
CA ARG A 89 12.44 28.18 -18.77
C ARG A 89 12.15 27.15 -19.87
N ALA A 90 12.57 27.42 -21.10
CA ALA A 90 12.41 26.49 -22.21
C ALA A 90 13.10 25.15 -21.92
N VAL A 91 14.37 25.18 -21.52
CA VAL A 91 15.12 23.96 -21.16
C VAL A 91 14.43 23.18 -20.05
N MET A 92 14.01 23.84 -18.96
CA MET A 92 13.31 23.19 -17.86
C MET A 92 11.98 22.54 -18.31
N LEU A 93 11.23 23.18 -19.20
CA LEU A 93 9.99 22.63 -19.75
C LEU A 93 10.25 21.44 -20.67
N PHE A 94 11.30 21.51 -21.48
CA PHE A 94 11.75 20.41 -22.33
C PHE A 94 12.14 19.18 -21.51
N GLU A 95 13.03 19.32 -20.52
CA GLU A 95 13.42 18.25 -19.60
C GLU A 95 12.19 17.65 -18.89
N ARG A 96 11.22 18.51 -18.52
CA ARG A 96 9.97 18.06 -17.90
C ARG A 96 9.11 17.26 -18.88
N ALA A 97 9.11 17.59 -20.17
CA ALA A 97 8.41 16.82 -21.19
C ALA A 97 9.03 15.43 -21.36
N GLU A 98 10.36 15.35 -21.47
CA GLU A 98 11.10 14.09 -21.55
C GLU A 98 10.84 13.21 -20.33
N TYR A 99 10.88 13.79 -19.13
CA TYR A 99 10.55 13.07 -17.89
C TYR A 99 9.16 12.41 -17.96
N TRP A 100 8.14 13.12 -18.44
CA TRP A 100 6.80 12.54 -18.54
C TRP A 100 6.69 11.48 -19.64
N GLU A 101 7.42 11.66 -20.75
CA GLU A 101 7.50 10.68 -21.82
C GLU A 101 8.14 9.37 -21.33
N GLU A 102 9.25 9.44 -20.61
CA GLU A 102 9.89 8.27 -20.00
C GLU A 102 8.96 7.54 -19.03
N ARG A 103 8.17 8.30 -18.26
CA ARG A 103 7.17 7.74 -17.34
C ARG A 103 6.02 7.06 -18.09
N ALA A 104 5.59 7.61 -19.22
CA ALA A 104 4.58 6.98 -20.09
C ALA A 104 5.11 5.65 -20.64
N ARG A 105 6.32 5.66 -21.21
CA ARG A 105 6.98 4.45 -21.72
C ARG A 105 7.16 3.39 -20.64
N SER A 106 7.58 3.80 -19.43
CA SER A 106 7.78 2.90 -18.30
C SER A 106 6.49 2.23 -17.85
N ALA A 107 5.35 2.93 -17.89
CA ALA A 107 4.05 2.34 -17.56
C ALA A 107 3.68 1.22 -18.56
N LEU A 108 3.87 1.45 -19.86
CA LEU A 108 3.62 0.42 -20.89
C LEU A 108 4.57 -0.78 -20.75
N LEU A 109 5.85 -0.54 -20.49
CA LEU A 109 6.82 -1.62 -20.24
C LEU A 109 6.47 -2.42 -18.99
N HIS A 110 5.94 -1.77 -17.95
CA HIS A 110 5.50 -2.45 -16.74
C HIS A 110 4.35 -3.43 -17.02
N ALA A 111 3.35 -3.01 -17.81
CA ALA A 111 2.26 -3.88 -18.22
C ALA A 111 2.79 -5.10 -18.98
N LYS A 112 3.60 -4.87 -20.03
CA LYS A 112 4.23 -5.95 -20.82
C LYS A 112 5.05 -6.91 -19.95
N TYR A 113 5.81 -6.39 -18.99
CA TYR A 113 6.58 -7.22 -18.06
C TYR A 113 5.68 -8.13 -17.22
N LYS A 114 4.55 -7.60 -16.73
CA LYS A 114 3.59 -8.36 -15.92
C LYS A 114 2.77 -9.37 -16.74
N GLU A 115 2.72 -9.22 -18.05
CA GLU A 115 2.12 -10.17 -18.97
C GLU A 115 3.02 -11.37 -19.30
N ARG A 116 4.33 -11.23 -19.11
CA ARG A 116 5.28 -12.30 -19.43
C ARG A 116 4.88 -13.64 -18.76
N PRO A 117 4.86 -14.76 -19.51
CA PRO A 117 4.46 -16.05 -18.98
C PRO A 117 5.25 -16.48 -17.74
N ASP A 118 6.56 -16.24 -17.70
CA ASP A 118 7.41 -16.61 -16.58
C ASP A 118 7.14 -15.77 -15.33
N VAL A 119 6.76 -14.51 -15.49
CA VAL A 119 6.38 -13.61 -14.38
C VAL A 119 5.02 -14.03 -13.82
N ARG A 120 4.03 -14.31 -14.69
CA ARG A 120 2.71 -14.82 -14.29
C ARG A 120 2.80 -16.16 -13.58
N TRP A 121 3.59 -17.09 -14.11
CA TRP A 121 3.80 -18.41 -13.50
C TRP A 121 4.36 -18.31 -12.07
N ARG A 122 5.39 -17.47 -11.84
CA ARG A 122 5.93 -17.27 -10.49
C ARG A 122 4.89 -16.68 -9.53
N ARG A 123 4.01 -15.79 -10.01
CA ARG A 123 2.91 -15.22 -9.22
C ARG A 123 1.87 -16.29 -8.86
N ILE A 124 1.44 -17.09 -9.84
CA ILE A 124 0.52 -18.21 -9.64
C ILE A 124 1.09 -19.19 -8.60
N LYS A 125 2.34 -19.63 -8.79
CA LYS A 125 3.01 -20.54 -7.85
C LYS A 125 3.04 -20.00 -6.42
N LYS A 126 3.21 -18.69 -6.24
CA LYS A 126 3.16 -18.05 -4.92
C LYS A 126 1.74 -18.07 -4.36
N ILE A 127 0.73 -17.69 -5.15
CA ILE A 127 -0.69 -17.73 -4.75
C ILE A 127 -1.10 -19.15 -4.35
N GLU A 128 -0.72 -20.17 -5.12
CA GLU A 128 -0.97 -21.59 -4.79
C GLU A 128 -0.27 -22.03 -3.49
N ALA A 129 0.92 -21.50 -3.21
CA ALA A 129 1.61 -21.78 -1.95
C ALA A 129 0.93 -21.10 -0.76
N ASP A 130 0.44 -19.87 -0.95
CA ASP A 130 -0.27 -19.13 0.08
C ASP A 130 -1.67 -19.71 0.34
N LEU A 131 -2.37 -20.17 -0.71
CA LEU A 131 -3.63 -20.93 -0.61
C LEU A 131 -3.45 -22.19 0.25
N ARG A 132 -2.43 -23.02 -0.04
CA ARG A 132 -2.14 -24.22 0.75
C ARG A 132 -1.88 -23.93 2.24
N LYS A 133 -1.27 -22.78 2.55
CA LYS A 133 -1.07 -22.36 3.95
C LYS A 133 -2.39 -21.94 4.61
N ALA A 134 -3.24 -21.22 3.89
CA ALA A 134 -4.56 -20.82 4.37
C ALA A 134 -5.43 -22.05 4.64
N GLU A 135 -5.52 -22.97 3.67
CA GLU A 135 -6.26 -24.23 3.82
C GLU A 135 -5.77 -25.06 5.01
N LYS A 136 -4.44 -25.16 5.21
CA LYS A 136 -3.87 -25.84 6.38
C LYS A 136 -4.29 -25.17 7.69
N THR A 137 -4.34 -23.84 7.71
CA THR A 137 -4.75 -23.07 8.89
C THR A 137 -6.23 -23.27 9.19
N ILE A 138 -7.08 -23.27 8.17
CA ILE A 138 -8.52 -23.55 8.30
C ILE A 138 -8.74 -24.98 8.81
N ALA A 139 -8.08 -25.98 8.22
CA ALA A 139 -8.19 -27.37 8.64
C ALA A 139 -7.73 -27.58 10.10
N GLN A 140 -6.66 -26.90 10.50
CA GLN A 140 -6.17 -26.92 11.88
C GLN A 140 -7.19 -26.27 12.85
N SER A 141 -7.79 -25.15 12.44
CA SER A 141 -8.82 -24.46 13.24
C SER A 141 -10.09 -25.30 13.38
N GLN A 142 -10.52 -25.97 12.31
CA GLN A 142 -11.64 -26.91 12.34
C GLN A 142 -11.37 -28.08 13.30
N LYS A 143 -10.15 -28.64 13.28
CA LYS A 143 -9.75 -29.71 14.20
C LYS A 143 -9.86 -29.26 15.67
N TYR A 144 -9.35 -28.07 15.99
CA TYR A 144 -9.45 -27.55 17.36
C TYR A 144 -10.88 -27.19 17.74
N LEU A 145 -11.67 -26.64 16.82
CA LEU A 145 -13.08 -26.36 17.03
C LEU A 145 -13.86 -27.63 17.43
N THR A 146 -13.59 -28.76 16.78
CA THR A 146 -14.14 -30.07 17.18
C THR A 146 -13.73 -30.46 18.60
N MET A 147 -12.46 -30.27 18.96
CA MET A 147 -11.95 -30.60 20.30
C MET A 147 -12.58 -29.73 21.39
N TRP A 148 -12.70 -28.42 21.15
CA TRP A 148 -13.31 -27.49 22.10
C TRP A 148 -14.82 -27.68 22.25
N ARG A 149 -15.51 -28.12 21.19
CA ARG A 149 -16.95 -28.43 21.22
C ARG A 149 -17.27 -29.82 21.77
N ALA A 150 -16.28 -30.64 22.11
CA ALA A 150 -16.53 -31.95 22.70
C ALA A 150 -17.32 -31.81 24.00
N GLU A 151 -18.40 -32.60 24.14
CA GLU A 151 -19.26 -32.59 25.34
C GLU A 151 -18.50 -33.01 26.60
N SER A 152 -17.53 -33.92 26.45
CA SER A 152 -16.69 -34.45 27.53
C SER A 152 -15.48 -33.57 27.89
N LEU A 153 -15.51 -32.27 27.60
CA LEU A 153 -14.37 -31.39 27.85
C LEU A 153 -14.21 -31.13 29.36
N ASP A 154 -13.19 -31.72 29.97
CA ASP A 154 -12.78 -31.44 31.34
C ASP A 154 -11.59 -30.45 31.40
N LEU A 155 -11.17 -30.07 32.61
CA LEU A 155 -10.07 -29.13 32.82
C LEU A 155 -8.74 -29.64 32.26
N ASN A 156 -8.47 -30.95 32.38
CA ASN A 156 -7.22 -31.54 31.91
C ASN A 156 -7.16 -31.54 30.37
N MET A 157 -8.26 -31.88 29.72
CA MET A 157 -8.43 -31.79 28.27
C MET A 157 -8.33 -30.34 27.80
N ALA A 158 -8.98 -29.40 28.48
CA ALA A 158 -8.90 -27.97 28.15
C ALA A 158 -7.46 -27.44 28.23
N LYS A 159 -6.71 -27.80 29.28
CA LYS A 159 -5.27 -27.48 29.38
C LYS A 159 -4.48 -28.15 28.26
N LEU A 160 -4.70 -29.44 27.99
CA LEU A 160 -3.98 -30.15 26.93
C LEU A 160 -4.21 -29.52 25.55
N ILE A 161 -5.47 -29.24 25.20
CA ILE A 161 -5.82 -28.57 23.94
C ILE A 161 -5.17 -27.19 23.89
N SER A 162 -5.31 -26.38 24.95
CA SER A 162 -4.73 -25.03 25.02
C SER A 162 -3.21 -25.01 24.84
N SER A 163 -2.51 -26.06 25.30
CA SER A 163 -1.06 -26.16 25.18
C SER A 163 -0.58 -26.32 23.73
N HIS A 164 -1.45 -26.81 22.84
CA HIS A 164 -1.17 -26.99 21.41
C HIS A 164 -1.86 -25.93 20.53
N ASP A 165 -3.00 -25.41 20.97
CA ASP A 165 -3.80 -24.43 20.24
C ASP A 165 -3.20 -23.01 20.32
N HIS A 166 -2.43 -22.73 21.39
CA HIS A 166 -1.69 -21.48 21.57
C HIS A 166 -2.53 -20.19 21.49
N ILE A 167 -3.84 -20.28 21.72
CA ILE A 167 -4.73 -19.11 21.80
C ILE A 167 -4.34 -18.26 23.00
N SER A 168 -4.28 -16.95 22.77
CA SER A 168 -4.03 -15.94 23.80
C SER A 168 -5.10 -14.85 23.76
N ALA A 169 -5.46 -14.33 24.93
CA ALA A 169 -6.43 -13.26 25.10
C ALA A 169 -6.01 -12.34 26.25
N CYS A 170 -6.62 -11.15 26.33
CA CYS A 170 -6.47 -10.27 27.48
C CYS A 170 -7.59 -10.56 28.49
N PHE A 171 -7.24 -10.52 29.78
CA PHE A 171 -8.15 -10.86 30.88
C PHE A 171 -8.25 -9.68 31.87
N PRO A 172 -9.00 -8.62 31.52
CA PRO A 172 -9.19 -7.46 32.40
C PRO A 172 -9.93 -7.86 33.69
N LEU A 173 -9.58 -7.21 34.80
CA LEU A 173 -10.12 -7.49 36.13
C LEU A 173 -11.63 -7.23 36.23
N ASP A 174 -12.14 -6.28 35.45
CA ASP A 174 -13.58 -5.97 35.37
C ASP A 174 -14.39 -7.17 34.85
N THR A 175 -13.87 -7.88 33.84
CA THR A 175 -14.55 -9.05 33.25
C THR A 175 -14.17 -10.35 33.94
N TYR A 176 -12.93 -10.46 34.43
CA TYR A 176 -12.37 -11.66 35.06
C TYR A 176 -11.86 -11.32 36.47
N PRO A 177 -12.77 -11.10 37.44
CA PRO A 177 -12.41 -10.73 38.79
C PRO A 177 -11.65 -11.88 39.46
N ARG A 178 -10.57 -11.54 40.18
CA ARG A 178 -9.68 -12.50 40.81
C ARG A 178 -9.19 -12.00 42.17
N PRO A 179 -8.92 -12.90 43.13
CA PRO A 179 -8.41 -12.53 44.45
C PRO A 179 -7.04 -11.84 44.34
N ALA A 180 -6.75 -10.96 45.29
CA ALA A 180 -5.52 -10.16 45.32
C ALA A 180 -4.23 -10.99 45.35
N GLU A 181 -4.31 -12.24 45.80
CA GLU A 181 -3.21 -13.20 45.89
C GLU A 181 -2.77 -13.73 44.51
N LYS A 182 -3.65 -13.66 43.50
CA LYS A 182 -3.35 -14.08 42.12
C LYS A 182 -2.79 -12.93 41.30
N SER A 183 -2.16 -13.26 40.17
CA SER A 183 -1.60 -12.27 39.24
C SER A 183 -2.65 -11.25 38.82
N GLN A 184 -2.39 -9.96 39.05
CA GLN A 184 -3.29 -8.87 38.66
C GLN A 184 -3.09 -8.40 37.21
N TYR A 185 -2.19 -9.03 36.45
CA TYR A 185 -1.86 -8.65 35.08
C TYR A 185 -3.04 -8.79 34.10
N GLU A 186 -3.41 -7.69 33.42
CA GLU A 186 -4.54 -7.63 32.50
C GLU A 186 -4.17 -7.79 31.01
N GLY A 187 -2.87 -7.89 30.69
CA GLY A 187 -2.40 -8.01 29.32
C GLY A 187 -2.61 -9.41 28.71
N SER A 188 -2.04 -9.62 27.52
CA SER A 188 -2.17 -10.87 26.79
C SER A 188 -1.57 -12.06 27.54
N ARG A 189 -2.36 -13.12 27.71
CA ARG A 189 -1.96 -14.41 28.30
C ARG A 189 -2.55 -15.56 27.49
N SER A 190 -1.87 -16.72 27.50
CA SER A 190 -2.41 -17.93 26.87
C SER A 190 -3.59 -18.50 27.64
N LEU A 191 -4.52 -19.17 26.95
CA LEU A 191 -5.62 -19.89 27.61
C LEU A 191 -5.09 -20.93 28.60
N TRP A 192 -3.98 -21.60 28.28
CA TRP A 192 -3.34 -22.55 29.19
C TRP A 192 -2.98 -21.90 30.53
N SER A 193 -2.30 -20.75 30.50
CA SER A 193 -1.87 -20.06 31.72
C SER A 193 -3.05 -19.45 32.47
N ALA A 194 -4.12 -19.09 31.78
CA ALA A 194 -5.33 -18.56 32.41
C ALA A 194 -6.15 -19.67 33.11
N LEU A 195 -6.17 -20.88 32.53
CA LEU A 195 -6.73 -22.08 33.17
C LEU A 195 -5.87 -22.56 34.33
N ASP A 196 -4.54 -22.42 34.25
CA ASP A 196 -3.62 -22.87 35.31
C ASP A 196 -3.68 -21.99 36.55
N ASP A 197 -3.80 -20.67 36.37
CA ASP A 197 -3.94 -19.71 37.47
C ASP A 197 -5.40 -19.59 37.99
N ASP A 198 -6.33 -20.44 37.54
CA ASP A 198 -7.79 -20.31 37.69
C ASP A 198 -8.30 -18.85 37.53
N ILE A 199 -7.85 -18.19 36.46
CA ILE A 199 -8.38 -16.88 36.05
C ILE A 199 -9.68 -17.07 35.25
N ILE A 200 -9.77 -18.16 34.50
CA ILE A 200 -10.94 -18.52 33.71
C ILE A 200 -11.38 -19.96 33.98
N THR A 201 -12.67 -20.23 33.79
CA THR A 201 -13.22 -21.58 33.81
C THR A 201 -12.99 -22.30 32.48
N THR A 202 -13.22 -23.61 32.47
CA THR A 202 -13.20 -24.44 31.24
C THR A 202 -14.20 -23.94 30.20
N GLU A 203 -15.39 -23.53 30.64
CA GLU A 203 -16.44 -22.99 29.76
C GLU A 203 -16.04 -21.64 29.17
N GLN A 204 -15.46 -20.75 29.98
CA GLN A 204 -14.94 -19.47 29.47
C GLN A 204 -13.79 -19.68 28.46
N ALA A 205 -12.90 -20.64 28.71
CA ALA A 205 -11.85 -20.99 27.76
C ALA A 205 -12.43 -21.55 26.45
N ARG A 206 -13.45 -22.42 26.54
CA ARG A 206 -14.19 -22.96 25.40
C ARG A 206 -14.82 -21.84 24.57
N GLU A 207 -15.54 -20.91 25.19
CA GLU A 207 -16.18 -19.79 24.48
C GLU A 207 -15.16 -18.93 23.73
N ILE A 208 -14.05 -18.58 24.38
CA ILE A 208 -12.98 -17.78 23.75
C ILE A 208 -12.37 -18.53 22.57
N ALA A 209 -12.07 -19.82 22.74
CA ALA A 209 -11.44 -20.63 21.72
C ALA A 209 -12.36 -20.85 20.50
N ILE A 210 -13.63 -21.16 20.75
CA ILE A 210 -14.65 -21.32 19.68
C ILE A 210 -14.73 -20.04 18.85
N ARG A 211 -14.90 -18.88 19.50
CA ARG A 211 -14.97 -17.58 18.81
C ARG A 211 -13.73 -17.31 17.97
N CYS A 212 -12.54 -17.65 18.48
CA CYS A 212 -11.28 -17.46 17.77
C CYS A 212 -11.22 -18.33 16.50
N HIS A 213 -11.55 -19.61 16.61
CA HIS A 213 -11.52 -20.55 15.49
C HIS A 213 -12.61 -20.29 14.46
N GLU A 214 -13.82 -19.92 14.89
CA GLU A 214 -14.90 -19.54 13.98
C GLU A 214 -14.51 -18.34 13.12
N ARG A 215 -13.91 -17.31 13.74
CA ARG A 215 -13.37 -16.18 13.00
C ARG A 215 -12.27 -16.62 12.03
N GLN A 216 -11.34 -17.47 12.47
CA GLN A 216 -10.24 -17.95 11.64
C GLN A 216 -10.70 -18.82 10.46
N ILE A 217 -11.87 -19.45 10.54
CA ILE A 217 -12.46 -20.27 9.45
C ILE A 217 -13.25 -19.39 8.46
N GLN A 218 -13.87 -18.31 8.93
CA GLN A 218 -14.62 -17.39 8.08
C GLN A 218 -13.73 -16.55 7.14
N HIS A 219 -12.44 -16.44 7.44
CA HIS A 219 -11.47 -15.62 6.71
C HIS A 219 -10.32 -16.43 6.12
#